data_AF-A0A1B6LZV8-F1
#
_entry.id   AF-A0A1B6LZV8-F1
#
_cell.length_a   1.000
_cell.length_b   1.000
_cell.length_c   1.000
_cell.angle_alpha   90.00
_cell.angle_beta   90.00
_cell.angle_gamma   90.00
#
_symmetry.space_group_name_H-M   'P 1'
#
loop_
_entity.id
_entity.type
_entity.pdbx_description
1 polymer ?
#
loop_
_entity_poly.entity_id
_entity_poly.type
_entity_poly.pdbx_seq_one_letter_code
_entity_poly.pdbx_strand_id
1 'polypeptide(L)'
;MKIAVEGCAHGELEKIYETLQHLEKQEEFKVDLLICCGDFQATRNSQDLSCMAVSNKFKNMCSFYKYYSGEKLAPVLTIFIGGNHEASNHLQELCYGGWAAPNIYYLGYAGVVNFGGVRIAGLSGIFKGRDYMRGHYEKVPYTEDTKRSVYHVRNLEVFRLKQLTQTVDVMLSHDWPRGVTSHGNVDQLLKKKPFFRQDIEENALGSKPAEELLHHMKPTYWFAAHLHCKFPAIVSHGPRRGVTKFLALDKCLPKRKFLQILDIDHDAEKPLALFYDLEWLTIVHLTNHLLSVKRGLTYMPGPSDQERWIFTPTEEEKAHILKRFGGDLQVPLNFSRTVEPYCPDSSQSHYTPASVQLSPQTMAFCERLGVDDPLDLLLQGSSQNTTPSSRTHATDTTGDLSQASITADESSFLDTSSEDTSRCTQSSTRSLPLKRLSMSLPLPKLSLPDEGSEDFLPLTEPVETSQELKSANESEDSANHNSTYLTESTSTSQADDCESQLPQKKFKRRNQAIYNNEDD
;
A
#
# COMPACT_ATOMS: atom_id res chain seq x y z
N MET A 1 18.56 11.46 12.11
CA MET A 1 17.29 12.17 11.87
C MET A 1 16.19 11.50 12.67
N LYS A 2 15.29 12.27 13.28
CA LYS A 2 14.12 11.77 14.03
C LYS A 2 12.92 11.73 13.11
N ILE A 3 12.44 10.54 12.78
CA ILE A 3 11.22 10.35 11.98
C ILE A 3 10.09 9.86 12.88
N ALA A 4 8.96 10.55 12.85
CA ALA A 4 7.72 10.06 13.41
C ALA A 4 6.97 9.23 12.37
N VAL A 5 6.52 8.03 12.76
CA VAL A 5 5.68 7.17 11.94
C VAL A 5 4.30 7.07 12.58
N GLU A 6 3.26 7.28 11.80
CA GLU A 6 1.86 7.24 12.17
C GLU A 6 1.12 6.16 11.38
N GLY A 7 0.20 5.47 12.04
CA GLY A 7 -0.63 4.40 11.46
C GLY A 7 -1.76 4.93 10.56
N CYS A 8 -2.99 4.89 11.06
CA CYS A 8 -4.17 5.46 10.38
C CYS A 8 -4.61 6.78 11.03
N ALA A 9 -4.55 7.87 10.28
CA ALA A 9 -4.85 9.20 10.82
C ALA A 9 -6.35 9.47 11.01
N HIS A 10 -7.20 9.01 10.08
CA HIS A 10 -8.63 9.31 9.97
C HIS A 10 -8.97 10.80 10.16
N GLY A 11 -8.14 11.69 9.60
CA GLY A 11 -8.34 13.14 9.65
C GLY A 11 -8.03 13.80 11.01
N GLU A 12 -7.52 13.05 11.99
CA GLU A 12 -7.18 13.53 13.35
C GLU A 12 -5.82 14.27 13.41
N LEU A 13 -5.51 15.05 12.37
CA LEU A 13 -4.20 15.73 12.20
C LEU A 13 -3.86 16.67 13.36
N GLU A 14 -4.84 17.40 13.88
CA GLU A 14 -4.65 18.24 15.07
C GLU A 14 -4.11 17.43 16.25
N LYS A 15 -4.71 16.27 16.56
CA LYS A 15 -4.26 15.40 17.66
C LYS A 15 -2.89 14.80 17.40
N ILE A 16 -2.59 14.42 16.16
CA ILE A 16 -1.28 13.88 15.77
C ILE A 16 -0.19 14.94 16.01
N TYR A 17 -0.39 16.16 15.50
CA TYR A 17 0.58 17.25 15.67
C TYR A 17 0.70 17.70 17.13
N GLU A 18 -0.40 17.80 17.88
CA GLU A 18 -0.37 18.10 19.32
C GLU A 18 0.42 17.03 20.11
N THR A 19 0.24 15.75 19.75
CA THR A 19 1.00 14.65 20.36
C THR A 19 2.50 14.79 20.06
N LEU A 20 2.87 15.12 18.81
CA LEU A 20 4.27 15.33 18.43
C LEU A 20 4.88 16.49 19.20
N GLN A 21 4.22 17.64 19.24
CA GLN A 21 4.69 18.82 19.97
C GLN A 21 4.84 18.54 21.47
N HIS A 22 3.92 17.75 22.04
CA HIS A 22 4.02 17.31 23.43
C HIS A 22 5.28 16.46 23.67
N LEU A 23 5.53 15.47 22.80
CA LEU A 23 6.72 14.60 22.89
C LEU A 23 8.02 15.38 22.69
N GLU A 24 8.08 16.27 21.71
CA GLU A 24 9.24 17.14 21.47
C GLU A 24 9.59 17.98 22.70
N LYS A 25 8.56 18.53 23.37
CA LYS A 25 8.75 19.34 24.58
C LYS A 25 9.15 18.50 25.79
N GLN A 26 8.60 17.29 25.94
CA GLN A 26 8.86 16.44 27.10
C GLN A 26 10.24 15.77 27.06
N GLU A 27 10.67 15.36 25.87
CA GLU A 27 11.87 14.54 25.68
C GLU A 27 13.03 15.34 25.04
N GLU A 28 12.85 16.65 24.86
CA GLU A 28 13.86 17.61 24.37
C GLU A 28 14.49 17.21 23.02
N PHE A 29 13.66 16.83 22.05
CA PHE A 29 14.08 16.58 20.66
C PHE A 29 13.17 17.28 19.66
N LYS A 30 13.58 17.29 18.38
CA LYS A 30 12.77 17.76 17.25
C LYS A 30 12.51 16.61 16.28
N VAL A 31 11.30 16.54 15.76
CA VAL A 31 10.92 15.61 14.69
C VAL A 31 11.21 16.30 13.36
N ASP A 32 11.99 15.63 12.52
CA ASP A 32 12.41 16.16 11.23
C ASP A 32 11.38 15.85 10.14
N LEU A 33 10.68 14.72 10.27
CA LEU A 33 9.69 14.22 9.31
C LEU A 33 8.59 13.42 10.02
N LEU A 34 7.33 13.65 9.61
CA LEU A 34 6.20 12.76 9.90
C LEU A 34 5.86 11.94 8.66
N ILE A 35 5.68 10.63 8.84
CA ILE A 35 5.22 9.69 7.82
C ILE A 35 3.88 9.09 8.27
N CYS A 36 2.81 9.29 7.50
CA CYS A 36 1.50 8.68 7.72
C CYS A 36 1.27 7.52 6.74
N CYS A 37 0.95 6.33 7.27
CA CYS A 37 0.83 5.10 6.47
C CYS A 37 -0.56 4.91 5.84
N GLY A 38 -1.37 5.96 5.72
CA GLY A 38 -2.66 5.96 5.03
C GLY A 38 -3.86 6.21 5.93
N ASP A 39 -5.04 6.09 5.34
CA ASP A 39 -6.29 6.62 5.89
C ASP A 39 -6.09 8.05 6.40
N PHE A 40 -5.41 8.87 5.61
CA PHE A 40 -5.03 10.23 5.97
C PHE A 40 -6.26 11.15 6.05
N GLN A 41 -7.22 10.90 5.15
CA GLN A 41 -8.46 11.64 5.01
C GLN A 41 -8.23 13.11 4.65
N ALA A 42 -7.62 13.34 3.48
CA ALA A 42 -7.35 14.66 2.91
C ALA A 42 -8.62 15.40 2.39
N THR A 43 -9.70 15.46 3.18
CA THR A 43 -10.99 16.06 2.80
C THR A 43 -10.94 17.58 2.88
N ARG A 44 -11.05 18.27 1.73
CA ARG A 44 -11.03 19.74 1.66
C ARG A 44 -12.41 20.34 1.91
N ASN A 45 -13.47 19.66 1.47
CA ASN A 45 -14.85 20.14 1.58
C ASN A 45 -15.87 18.98 1.57
N SER A 46 -17.17 19.32 1.63
CA SER A 46 -18.27 18.35 1.69
C SER A 46 -18.39 17.46 0.44
N GLN A 47 -17.92 17.93 -0.72
CA GLN A 47 -17.94 17.15 -1.96
C GLN A 47 -16.90 16.02 -1.88
N ASP A 48 -15.69 16.32 -1.40
CA ASP A 48 -14.66 15.32 -1.11
C ASP A 48 -15.15 14.29 -0.08
N LEU A 49 -15.79 14.75 1.00
CA LEU A 49 -16.34 13.87 2.04
C LEU A 49 -17.41 12.91 1.47
N SER A 50 -18.15 13.35 0.45
CA SER A 50 -19.15 12.50 -0.22
C SER A 50 -18.51 11.39 -1.07
N CYS A 51 -17.28 11.63 -1.55
CA CYS A 51 -16.49 10.69 -2.35
C CYS A 51 -15.79 9.62 -1.50
N MET A 52 -15.71 9.78 -0.18
CA MET A 52 -15.08 8.81 0.69
C MET A 52 -15.96 7.55 0.86
N ALA A 53 -15.34 6.37 0.78
CA ALA A 53 -15.99 5.06 0.94
C ALA A 53 -16.27 4.69 2.40
N VAL A 54 -17.03 5.55 3.08
CA VAL A 54 -17.44 5.37 4.49
C VAL A 54 -18.96 5.51 4.56
N SER A 55 -19.61 4.73 5.44
CA SER A 55 -21.05 4.87 5.64
C SER A 55 -21.41 6.28 6.14
N ASN A 56 -22.55 6.83 5.70
CA ASN A 56 -22.88 8.23 5.97
C ASN A 56 -22.89 8.60 7.46
N LYS A 57 -23.24 7.66 8.36
CA LYS A 57 -23.22 7.88 9.82
C LYS A 57 -21.84 8.11 10.42
N PHE A 58 -20.77 7.69 9.73
CA PHE A 58 -19.39 7.79 10.20
C PHE A 58 -18.58 8.83 9.43
N LYS A 59 -19.19 9.53 8.47
CA LYS A 59 -18.52 10.62 7.74
C LYS A 59 -18.36 11.82 8.66
N ASN A 60 -17.13 12.31 8.78
CA ASN A 60 -16.78 13.51 9.52
C ASN A 60 -15.77 14.32 8.71
N MET A 61 -15.93 15.64 8.66
CA MET A 61 -15.01 16.55 7.94
C MET A 61 -13.62 16.59 8.58
N CYS A 62 -13.54 16.30 9.89
CA CYS A 62 -12.31 16.34 10.68
C CYS A 62 -11.56 17.67 10.51
N SER A 63 -10.23 17.64 10.34
CA SER A 63 -9.39 18.85 10.45
C SER A 63 -8.54 19.19 9.22
N PHE A 64 -8.47 18.33 8.19
CA PHE A 64 -7.59 18.56 7.05
C PHE A 64 -7.89 19.87 6.30
N TYR A 65 -9.16 20.22 6.13
CA TYR A 65 -9.56 21.46 5.44
C TYR A 65 -8.92 22.72 6.02
N LYS A 66 -8.57 22.74 7.31
CA LYS A 66 -7.89 23.87 7.98
C LYS A 66 -6.45 24.03 7.51
N TYR A 67 -5.77 22.93 7.24
CA TYR A 67 -4.41 22.94 6.69
C TYR A 67 -4.42 23.30 5.20
N TYR A 68 -5.41 22.79 4.48
CA TYR A 68 -5.64 23.14 3.07
C TYR A 68 -6.00 24.62 2.88
N SER A 69 -6.82 25.20 3.76
CA SER A 69 -7.23 26.61 3.71
C SER A 69 -6.14 27.58 4.17
N GLY A 70 -5.16 27.10 4.96
CA GLY A 70 -4.15 27.92 5.61
C GLY A 70 -4.57 28.46 6.99
N GLU A 71 -5.73 28.06 7.52
CA GLU A 71 -6.12 28.34 8.92
C GLU A 71 -5.12 27.73 9.92
N LYS A 72 -4.56 26.56 9.59
CA LYS A 72 -3.49 25.90 10.32
C LYS A 72 -2.31 25.61 9.41
N LEU A 73 -1.11 25.56 10.00
CA LEU A 73 0.11 25.13 9.31
C LEU A 73 0.59 23.81 9.92
N ALA A 74 1.02 22.87 9.08
CA ALA A 74 1.62 21.64 9.57
C ALA A 74 3.00 21.96 10.19
N PRO A 75 3.22 21.65 11.48
CA PRO A 75 4.41 22.07 12.22
C PRO A 75 5.68 21.30 11.83
N VAL A 76 5.52 20.18 11.12
CA VAL A 76 6.60 19.31 10.63
C VAL A 76 6.24 18.87 9.21
N LEU A 77 7.25 18.70 8.37
CA LEU A 77 7.04 18.12 7.04
C LEU A 77 6.35 16.77 7.20
N THR A 78 5.24 16.60 6.50
CA THR A 78 4.41 15.41 6.61
C THR A 78 4.31 14.75 5.24
N ILE A 79 4.75 13.51 5.13
CA ILE A 79 4.55 12.67 3.94
C ILE A 79 3.48 11.64 4.24
N PHE A 80 2.60 11.36 3.28
CA PHE A 80 1.62 10.29 3.44
C PHE A 80 1.38 9.51 2.15
N ILE A 81 0.91 8.27 2.31
CA ILE A 81 0.29 7.45 1.26
C ILE A 81 -1.22 7.38 1.49
N GLY A 82 -1.99 6.94 0.51
CA GLY A 82 -3.44 6.76 0.65
C GLY A 82 -3.81 5.41 1.27
N GLY A 83 -4.89 5.36 2.04
CA GLY A 83 -5.56 4.12 2.47
C GLY A 83 -6.89 3.88 1.74
N ASN A 84 -7.88 3.35 2.45
CA ASN A 84 -9.24 3.11 1.96
C ASN A 84 -10.26 4.16 2.42
N HIS A 85 -9.96 4.94 3.45
CA HIS A 85 -10.78 6.06 3.93
C HIS A 85 -10.22 7.40 3.51
N GLU A 86 -10.30 7.65 2.20
CA GLU A 86 -9.71 8.85 1.59
C GLU A 86 -10.75 9.70 0.85
N ALA A 87 -10.43 10.99 0.72
CA ALA A 87 -10.98 11.83 -0.33
C ALA A 87 -10.36 11.42 -1.67
N SER A 88 -10.77 10.27 -2.22
CA SER A 88 -10.08 9.69 -3.37
C SER A 88 -10.06 10.62 -4.58
N ASN A 89 -11.12 11.41 -4.82
CA ASN A 89 -11.12 12.43 -5.87
C ASN A 89 -10.00 13.46 -5.72
N HIS A 90 -9.72 13.92 -4.49
CA HIS A 90 -8.59 14.81 -4.22
C HIS A 90 -7.24 14.09 -4.44
N LEU A 91 -7.10 12.84 -4.02
CA LEU A 91 -5.85 12.09 -4.22
C LEU A 91 -5.60 11.77 -5.71
N GLN A 92 -6.65 11.55 -6.51
CA GLN A 92 -6.51 11.37 -7.96
C GLN A 92 -5.93 12.62 -8.64
N GLU A 93 -6.24 13.83 -8.15
CA GLU A 93 -5.65 15.08 -8.65
C GLU A 93 -4.11 15.09 -8.50
N LEU A 94 -3.58 14.29 -7.58
CA LEU A 94 -2.16 14.20 -7.22
C LEU A 94 -1.60 12.78 -7.44
N CYS A 95 -2.02 12.10 -8.51
CA CYS A 95 -1.70 10.69 -8.77
C CYS A 95 -0.18 10.37 -8.85
N TYR A 96 0.66 11.32 -9.25
CA TYR A 96 2.13 11.22 -9.25
C TYR A 96 2.81 11.80 -8.00
N GLY A 97 2.01 12.19 -7.01
CA GLY A 97 2.43 12.88 -5.80
C GLY A 97 2.42 14.40 -5.94
N GLY A 98 2.32 15.09 -4.80
CA GLY A 98 2.26 16.55 -4.76
C GLY A 98 1.83 17.08 -3.40
N TRP A 99 1.85 18.41 -3.25
CA TRP A 99 1.44 19.06 -2.02
C TRP A 99 -0.08 19.03 -1.90
N ALA A 100 -0.59 18.28 -0.92
CA ALA A 100 -2.01 18.26 -0.58
C ALA A 100 -2.40 19.50 0.26
N ALA A 101 -1.43 20.05 1.01
CA ALA A 101 -1.49 21.32 1.72
C ALA A 101 -0.03 21.81 1.93
N PRO A 102 0.19 23.06 2.36
CA PRO A 102 1.54 23.51 2.70
C PRO A 102 2.19 22.58 3.73
N ASN A 103 3.40 22.10 3.44
CA ASN A 103 4.18 21.18 4.27
C ASN A 103 3.55 19.78 4.47
N ILE A 104 2.55 19.40 3.66
CA ILE A 104 1.92 18.07 3.62
C ILE A 104 1.98 17.52 2.19
N TYR A 105 2.77 16.48 1.98
CA TYR A 105 3.07 15.89 0.67
C TYR A 105 2.47 14.48 0.53
N TYR A 106 1.66 14.28 -0.50
CA TYR A 106 1.16 12.97 -0.90
C TYR A 106 2.16 12.30 -1.84
N LEU A 107 2.46 11.00 -1.65
CA LEU A 107 3.38 10.26 -2.53
C LEU A 107 2.78 9.84 -3.88
N GLY A 108 1.48 10.01 -4.10
CA GLY A 108 0.81 9.50 -5.30
C GLY A 108 0.34 8.05 -5.15
N TYR A 109 -0.16 7.45 -6.23
CA TYR A 109 -0.56 6.04 -6.23
C TYR A 109 0.61 5.13 -5.87
N ALA A 110 1.78 5.45 -6.39
CA ALA A 110 3.08 5.08 -5.86
C ALA A 110 4.09 6.19 -6.16
N GLY A 111 5.13 6.28 -5.34
CA GLY A 111 6.15 7.30 -5.50
C GLY A 111 7.43 6.98 -4.74
N VAL A 112 8.54 7.57 -5.18
CA VAL A 112 9.83 7.53 -4.47
C VAL A 112 10.38 8.95 -4.36
N VAL A 113 10.76 9.34 -3.15
CA VAL A 113 11.37 10.62 -2.82
C VAL A 113 12.59 10.43 -1.94
N ASN A 114 13.48 11.42 -1.92
CA ASN A 114 14.64 11.46 -1.05
C ASN A 114 14.49 12.59 -0.02
N PHE A 115 14.84 12.32 1.23
CA PHE A 115 14.80 13.29 2.33
C PHE A 115 15.99 13.07 3.27
N GLY A 116 16.91 14.04 3.38
CA GLY A 116 18.12 13.88 4.21
C GLY A 116 18.99 12.68 3.79
N GLY A 117 19.00 12.31 2.51
CA GLY A 117 19.68 11.12 2.01
C GLY A 117 18.96 9.79 2.26
N VAL A 118 17.81 9.78 2.95
CA VAL A 118 16.94 8.60 3.09
C VAL A 118 16.01 8.49 1.89
N ARG A 119 16.01 7.33 1.23
CA ARG A 119 15.14 7.03 0.09
C ARG A 119 13.85 6.38 0.56
N ILE A 120 12.73 7.06 0.34
CA ILE A 120 11.40 6.69 0.83
C ILE A 120 10.52 6.35 -0.37
N ALA A 121 10.05 5.10 -0.44
CA ALA A 121 9.09 4.64 -1.43
C ALA A 121 7.72 4.38 -0.78
N GLY A 122 6.64 4.57 -1.53
CA GLY A 122 5.29 4.33 -1.05
C GLY A 122 4.40 3.69 -2.09
N LEU A 123 3.48 2.84 -1.62
CA LEU A 123 2.40 2.24 -2.38
C LEU A 123 1.07 2.57 -1.68
N SER A 124 0.25 3.39 -2.32
CA SER A 124 -1.05 3.79 -1.80
C SER A 124 -2.14 2.74 -2.06
N GLY A 125 -3.11 2.68 -1.16
CA GLY A 125 -4.32 1.89 -1.32
C GLY A 125 -4.27 0.52 -0.65
N ILE A 126 -5.29 -0.30 -0.92
CA ILE A 126 -5.40 -1.68 -0.44
C ILE A 126 -5.52 -2.66 -1.60
N PHE A 127 -5.08 -3.90 -1.40
CA PHE A 127 -5.13 -4.92 -2.44
C PHE A 127 -6.52 -5.56 -2.56
N LYS A 128 -7.07 -5.57 -3.78
CA LYS A 128 -8.19 -6.42 -4.19
C LYS A 128 -7.92 -7.04 -5.56
N GLY A 129 -7.84 -8.37 -5.60
CA GLY A 129 -7.40 -9.10 -6.80
C GLY A 129 -8.23 -8.82 -8.06
N ARG A 130 -9.53 -8.57 -7.93
CA ARG A 130 -10.45 -8.29 -9.06
C ARG A 130 -10.14 -6.98 -9.80
N ASP A 131 -9.52 -6.02 -9.13
CA ASP A 131 -9.21 -4.70 -9.68
C ASP A 131 -7.72 -4.53 -10.01
N TYR A 132 -6.86 -5.40 -9.45
CA TYR A 132 -5.40 -5.33 -9.59
C TYR A 132 -4.89 -5.23 -11.03
N MET A 133 -5.53 -5.97 -11.94
CA MET A 133 -5.14 -6.01 -13.35
C MET A 133 -5.87 -4.97 -14.21
N ARG A 134 -6.65 -4.06 -13.64
CA ARG A 134 -7.41 -3.05 -14.40
C ARG A 134 -6.62 -1.75 -14.52
N GLY A 135 -7.01 -0.89 -15.46
CA GLY A 135 -6.56 0.50 -15.48
C GLY A 135 -7.18 1.33 -14.34
N HIS A 136 -6.81 2.61 -14.29
CA HIS A 136 -7.44 3.63 -13.44
C HIS A 136 -8.59 4.27 -14.22
N TYR A 137 -9.78 3.69 -14.14
CA TYR A 137 -10.95 4.09 -14.94
C TYR A 137 -11.98 4.90 -14.13
N GLU A 138 -11.76 5.01 -12.83
CA GLU A 138 -12.64 5.67 -11.88
C GLU A 138 -12.55 7.19 -12.00
N LYS A 139 -13.71 7.85 -12.01
CA LYS A 139 -13.83 9.31 -11.93
C LYS A 139 -15.13 9.72 -11.26
N VAL A 140 -15.18 10.95 -10.77
CA VAL A 140 -16.42 11.54 -10.24
C VAL A 140 -17.43 11.85 -11.35
N PRO A 141 -18.74 11.74 -11.09
CA PRO A 141 -19.34 11.21 -9.86
C PRO A 141 -19.17 9.69 -9.74
N TYR A 142 -18.73 9.24 -8.56
CA TYR A 142 -18.51 7.81 -8.31
C TYR A 142 -19.82 7.06 -8.07
N THR A 143 -19.92 5.88 -8.67
CA THR A 143 -20.78 4.80 -8.18
C THR A 143 -20.21 4.20 -6.88
N GLU A 144 -21.00 3.40 -6.16
CA GLU A 144 -20.53 2.68 -4.97
C GLU A 144 -19.38 1.70 -5.27
N ASP A 145 -19.33 1.10 -6.47
CA ASP A 145 -18.22 0.22 -6.89
C ASP A 145 -16.95 1.03 -7.18
N THR A 146 -17.06 2.10 -7.95
CA THR A 146 -15.91 2.97 -8.30
C THR A 146 -15.37 3.74 -7.09
N LYS A 147 -16.23 4.04 -6.11
CA LYS A 147 -15.83 4.66 -4.84
C LYS A 147 -14.89 3.76 -4.04
N ARG A 148 -14.99 2.45 -4.22
CA ARG A 148 -14.11 1.45 -3.58
C ARG A 148 -12.90 1.13 -4.45
N SER A 149 -13.12 0.88 -5.73
CA SER A 149 -12.05 0.46 -6.65
C SER A 149 -11.01 1.52 -6.94
N VAL A 150 -11.32 2.82 -6.76
CA VAL A 150 -10.38 3.94 -6.95
C VAL A 150 -9.14 3.88 -6.04
N TYR A 151 -9.25 3.31 -4.84
CA TYR A 151 -8.12 3.17 -3.91
C TYR A 151 -7.54 1.74 -3.91
N HIS A 152 -7.98 0.85 -4.81
CA HIS A 152 -7.36 -0.46 -4.90
C HIS A 152 -6.01 -0.36 -5.64
N VAL A 153 -5.00 -1.07 -5.15
CA VAL A 153 -3.68 -1.16 -5.80
C VAL A 153 -3.81 -1.73 -7.22
N ARG A 154 -3.10 -1.16 -8.21
CA ARG A 154 -2.97 -1.73 -9.57
C ARG A 154 -1.59 -2.36 -9.80
N ASN A 155 -1.53 -3.24 -10.78
CA ASN A 155 -0.31 -3.93 -11.18
C ASN A 155 0.75 -3.00 -11.78
N LEU A 156 0.34 -1.86 -12.36
CA LEU A 156 1.24 -0.87 -12.95
C LEU A 156 2.21 -0.29 -11.92
N GLU A 157 1.72 0.18 -10.77
CA GLU A 157 2.55 0.78 -9.73
C GLU A 157 3.53 -0.25 -9.15
N VAL A 158 3.06 -1.47 -8.93
CA VAL A 158 3.89 -2.59 -8.44
C VAL A 158 4.96 -2.96 -9.46
N PHE A 159 4.60 -3.01 -10.75
CA PHE A 159 5.54 -3.24 -11.84
C PHE A 159 6.63 -2.17 -11.87
N ARG A 160 6.26 -0.88 -11.78
CA ARG A 160 7.20 0.26 -11.73
C ARG A 160 8.15 0.16 -10.54
N LEU A 161 7.64 -0.10 -9.34
CA LEU A 161 8.47 -0.24 -8.13
C LEU A 161 9.46 -1.41 -8.24
N LYS A 162 9.11 -2.50 -8.92
CA LYS A 162 10.02 -3.62 -9.17
C LYS A 162 11.17 -3.30 -10.14
N GLN A 163 11.12 -2.19 -10.87
CA GLN A 163 12.20 -1.78 -11.78
C GLN A 163 13.35 -1.05 -11.07
N LEU A 164 13.14 -0.65 -9.81
CA LEU A 164 14.16 0.01 -8.99
C LEU A 164 15.32 -0.94 -8.70
N THR A 165 16.54 -0.41 -8.80
CA THR A 165 17.78 -1.15 -8.55
C THR A 165 18.58 -0.60 -7.38
N GLN A 166 18.51 0.71 -7.12
CA GLN A 166 19.09 1.27 -5.91
C GLN A 166 18.29 0.82 -4.68
N THR A 167 18.97 0.68 -3.55
CA THR A 167 18.35 0.32 -2.28
C THR A 167 17.28 1.34 -1.88
N VAL A 168 16.18 0.86 -1.30
CA VAL A 168 15.16 1.70 -0.67
C VAL A 168 15.30 1.55 0.84
N ASP A 169 15.40 2.67 1.55
CA ASP A 169 15.57 2.65 3.00
C ASP A 169 14.25 2.43 3.72
N VAL A 170 13.20 3.12 3.28
CA VAL A 170 11.87 3.08 3.86
C VAL A 170 10.85 2.77 2.78
N MET A 171 10.09 1.69 2.96
CA MET A 171 8.93 1.36 2.13
C MET A 171 7.63 1.51 2.93
N LEU A 172 6.63 2.13 2.32
CA LEU A 172 5.31 2.36 2.92
C LEU A 172 4.23 1.60 2.14
N SER A 173 3.33 0.94 2.88
CA SER A 173 2.07 0.42 2.33
C SER A 173 0.96 0.61 3.35
N HIS A 174 -0.29 0.77 2.93
CA HIS A 174 -1.38 0.90 3.91
C HIS A 174 -1.71 -0.46 4.54
N ASP A 175 -2.03 -1.44 3.70
CA ASP A 175 -2.18 -2.82 4.14
C ASP A 175 -0.82 -3.49 4.37
N TRP A 176 -0.82 -4.56 5.16
CA TRP A 176 0.41 -5.26 5.52
C TRP A 176 0.87 -6.16 4.37
N PRO A 177 2.18 -6.34 4.15
CA PRO A 177 2.67 -7.46 3.35
C PRO A 177 2.09 -8.77 3.87
N ARG A 178 1.47 -9.54 2.97
CA ARG A 178 0.90 -10.84 3.32
C ARG A 178 1.99 -11.76 3.88
N GLY A 179 1.64 -12.57 4.87
CA GLY A 179 2.58 -13.49 5.55
C GLY A 179 3.53 -12.83 6.57
N VAL A 180 3.57 -11.49 6.69
CA VAL A 180 4.49 -10.78 7.62
C VAL A 180 4.29 -11.18 9.10
N THR A 181 3.10 -11.67 9.45
CA THR A 181 2.78 -12.14 10.81
C THR A 181 3.65 -13.30 11.27
N SER A 182 4.17 -14.11 10.33
CA SER A 182 5.10 -15.21 10.61
C SER A 182 6.48 -14.75 11.10
N HIS A 183 6.79 -13.46 10.93
CA HIS A 183 8.07 -12.84 11.30
C HIS A 183 8.02 -12.03 12.61
N GLY A 184 6.90 -12.11 13.34
CA GLY A 184 6.68 -11.42 14.60
C GLY A 184 5.99 -12.30 15.65
N ASN A 185 5.54 -11.69 16.75
CA ASN A 185 4.86 -12.43 17.82
C ASN A 185 3.38 -12.64 17.48
N VAL A 186 3.10 -13.63 16.63
CA VAL A 186 1.74 -13.96 16.18
C VAL A 186 0.82 -14.36 17.33
N ASP A 187 1.32 -15.01 18.38
CA ASP A 187 0.53 -15.37 19.56
C ASP A 187 -0.01 -14.14 20.28
N GLN A 188 0.83 -13.09 20.43
CA GLN A 188 0.39 -11.83 21.02
C GLN A 188 -0.63 -11.12 20.12
N LEU A 189 -0.45 -11.18 18.80
CA LEU A 189 -1.41 -10.62 17.84
C LEU A 189 -2.77 -11.32 17.98
N LEU A 190 -2.80 -12.65 17.94
CA LEU A 190 -4.03 -13.45 18.04
C LEU A 190 -4.70 -13.35 19.41
N LYS A 191 -3.95 -13.09 20.49
CA LYS A 191 -4.56 -12.74 21.79
C LYS A 191 -5.35 -11.43 21.74
N LYS A 192 -4.88 -10.44 20.98
CA LYS A 192 -5.54 -9.13 20.84
C LYS A 192 -6.62 -9.14 19.75
N LYS A 193 -6.41 -9.92 18.69
CA LYS A 193 -7.25 -9.98 17.48
C LYS A 193 -7.48 -11.46 17.09
N PRO A 194 -8.30 -12.22 17.86
CA PRO A 194 -8.47 -13.66 17.62
C PRO A 194 -9.04 -14.00 16.25
N PHE A 195 -9.83 -13.10 15.67
CA PHE A 195 -10.46 -13.27 14.36
C PHE A 195 -9.48 -13.27 13.17
N PHE A 196 -8.22 -12.84 13.36
CA PHE A 196 -7.19 -12.97 12.34
C PHE A 196 -6.67 -14.40 12.18
N ARG A 197 -7.04 -15.34 13.07
CA ARG A 197 -6.51 -16.70 13.07
C ARG A 197 -6.69 -17.40 11.73
N GLN A 198 -7.91 -17.42 11.22
CA GLN A 198 -8.23 -18.11 9.98
C GLN A 198 -7.46 -17.52 8.80
N ASP A 199 -7.50 -16.20 8.62
CA ASP A 199 -6.78 -15.53 7.54
C ASP A 199 -5.26 -15.72 7.60
N ILE A 200 -4.68 -15.81 8.79
CA ILE A 200 -3.25 -16.08 8.95
C ILE A 200 -2.94 -17.52 8.57
N GLU A 201 -3.75 -18.48 9.02
CA GLU A 201 -3.60 -19.91 8.72
C GLU A 201 -3.78 -20.20 7.22
N GLU A 202 -4.69 -19.48 6.55
CA GLU A 202 -4.95 -19.57 5.11
C GLU A 202 -4.01 -18.71 4.26
N ASN A 203 -3.09 -17.96 4.88
CA ASN A 203 -2.21 -16.99 4.22
C ASN A 203 -2.98 -15.99 3.34
N ALA A 204 -4.10 -15.47 3.87
CA ALA A 204 -4.99 -14.50 3.27
C ALA A 204 -4.89 -13.10 3.90
N LEU A 205 -4.32 -12.97 5.11
CA LEU A 205 -4.17 -11.68 5.79
C LEU A 205 -3.08 -10.82 5.13
N GLY A 206 -3.49 -9.69 4.54
CA GLY A 206 -2.60 -8.69 3.95
C GLY A 206 -2.56 -8.69 2.43
N SER A 207 -1.60 -7.98 1.87
CA SER A 207 -1.45 -7.68 0.46
C SER A 207 -0.38 -8.53 -0.19
N LYS A 208 -0.80 -9.31 -1.20
CA LYS A 208 0.10 -10.10 -2.03
C LYS A 208 1.09 -9.20 -2.82
N PRO A 209 0.66 -8.08 -3.46
CA PRO A 209 1.63 -7.20 -4.09
C PRO A 209 2.65 -6.57 -3.12
N ALA A 210 2.24 -6.24 -1.90
CA ALA A 210 3.15 -5.75 -0.87
C ALA A 210 4.15 -6.83 -0.42
N GLU A 211 3.72 -8.09 -0.27
CA GLU A 211 4.60 -9.25 -0.05
C GLU A 211 5.64 -9.40 -1.16
N GLU A 212 5.21 -9.31 -2.43
CA GLU A 212 6.12 -9.39 -3.59
C GLU A 212 7.17 -8.28 -3.54
N LEU A 213 6.77 -7.04 -3.26
CA LEU A 213 7.68 -5.89 -3.14
C LEU A 213 8.64 -6.03 -1.95
N LEU A 214 8.16 -6.49 -0.80
CA LEU A 214 8.97 -6.70 0.41
C LEU A 214 10.15 -7.63 0.13
N HIS A 215 9.92 -8.74 -0.55
CA HIS A 215 10.97 -9.72 -0.86
C HIS A 215 11.82 -9.34 -2.08
N HIS A 216 11.26 -8.57 -3.03
CA HIS A 216 11.99 -8.05 -4.18
C HIS A 216 12.98 -6.96 -3.77
N MET A 217 12.47 -5.89 -3.13
CA MET A 217 13.20 -4.66 -2.83
C MET A 217 14.02 -4.74 -1.54
N LYS A 218 13.58 -5.54 -0.57
CA LYS A 218 14.28 -5.77 0.71
C LYS A 218 14.67 -4.48 1.45
N PRO A 219 13.73 -3.55 1.70
CA PRO A 219 14.06 -2.27 2.28
C PRO A 219 14.53 -2.40 3.73
N THR A 220 15.27 -1.42 4.26
CA THR A 220 15.71 -1.42 5.66
C THR A 220 14.52 -1.39 6.62
N TYR A 221 13.52 -0.57 6.31
CA TYR A 221 12.28 -0.40 7.06
C TYR A 221 11.06 -0.61 6.16
N TRP A 222 10.03 -1.24 6.72
CA TRP A 222 8.70 -1.30 6.12
C TRP A 222 7.66 -0.83 7.13
N PHE A 223 6.91 0.23 6.80
CA PHE A 223 5.86 0.77 7.65
C PHE A 223 4.47 0.55 7.05
N ALA A 224 3.53 0.12 7.89
CA ALA A 224 2.15 -0.15 7.48
C ALA A 224 1.10 0.20 8.56
N ALA A 225 -0.18 0.13 8.19
CA ALA A 225 -1.30 0.46 9.06
C ALA A 225 -2.51 -0.47 8.83
N HIS A 226 -3.72 0.08 8.63
CA HIS A 226 -4.97 -0.60 8.27
C HIS A 226 -5.57 -1.55 9.33
N LEU A 227 -4.81 -2.49 9.88
CA LEU A 227 -5.32 -3.54 10.77
C LEU A 227 -5.57 -3.09 12.23
N HIS A 228 -5.38 -1.79 12.51
CA HIS A 228 -5.64 -1.15 13.81
C HIS A 228 -5.02 -1.91 14.99
N CYS A 229 -3.72 -2.21 14.87
CA CYS A 229 -2.91 -2.74 15.96
C CYS A 229 -1.42 -2.52 15.69
N LYS A 230 -0.66 -2.29 16.76
CA LYS A 230 0.80 -2.28 16.67
C LYS A 230 1.36 -3.68 16.52
N PHE A 231 2.18 -3.91 15.50
CA PHE A 231 2.87 -5.17 15.28
C PHE A 231 4.27 -4.96 14.69
N PRO A 232 5.33 -5.18 15.48
CA PRO A 232 6.70 -5.22 14.98
C PRO A 232 7.08 -6.64 14.53
N ALA A 233 7.83 -6.75 13.42
CA ALA A 233 8.37 -8.00 12.90
C ALA A 233 9.75 -7.78 12.28
N ILE A 234 10.56 -8.83 12.21
CA ILE A 234 11.88 -8.82 11.56
C ILE A 234 11.87 -9.85 10.43
N VAL A 235 11.84 -9.36 9.19
CA VAL A 235 11.78 -10.21 8.00
C VAL A 235 13.21 -10.47 7.54
N SER A 236 13.66 -11.72 7.66
CA SER A 236 14.97 -12.14 7.17
C SER A 236 14.88 -12.46 5.69
N HIS A 237 15.79 -11.89 4.89
CA HIS A 237 15.87 -12.18 3.45
C HIS A 237 16.91 -13.25 3.11
N GLY A 238 17.46 -13.90 4.13
CA GLY A 238 18.52 -14.90 4.04
C GLY A 238 19.88 -14.36 4.52
N PRO A 239 20.88 -15.25 4.73
CA PRO A 239 22.10 -14.93 5.51
C PRO A 239 22.94 -13.79 4.95
N ARG A 240 22.86 -13.52 3.64
CA ARG A 240 23.65 -12.49 2.95
C ARG A 240 22.81 -11.33 2.40
N ARG A 241 21.51 -11.32 2.67
CA ARG A 241 20.53 -10.40 2.04
C ARG A 241 19.89 -9.42 3.02
N GLY A 242 20.38 -9.38 4.27
CA GLY A 242 19.93 -8.46 5.30
C GLY A 242 18.56 -8.78 5.88
N VAL A 243 18.02 -7.83 6.63
CA VAL A 243 16.72 -7.91 7.28
C VAL A 243 15.91 -6.64 7.02
N THR A 244 14.59 -6.78 6.91
CA THR A 244 13.66 -5.64 6.94
C THR A 244 13.03 -5.54 8.32
N LYS A 245 13.08 -4.35 8.91
CA LYS A 245 12.37 -4.02 10.16
C LYS A 245 10.96 -3.58 9.81
N PHE A 246 9.99 -4.47 9.99
CA PHE A 246 8.58 -4.18 9.79
C PHE A 246 7.95 -3.58 11.04
N LEU A 247 7.17 -2.52 10.88
CA LEU A 247 6.36 -1.93 11.94
C LEU A 247 5.00 -1.52 11.39
N ALA A 248 3.94 -2.13 11.93
CA ALA A 248 2.59 -1.63 11.80
C ALA A 248 2.13 -0.88 13.04
N LEU A 249 1.29 0.14 12.86
CA LEU A 249 0.74 0.97 13.93
C LEU A 249 -0.80 1.02 13.93
N ASP A 250 -1.36 1.42 15.06
CA ASP A 250 -2.81 1.52 15.28
C ASP A 250 -3.36 2.86 14.73
N LYS A 251 -4.68 3.06 14.78
CA LYS A 251 -5.31 4.35 14.44
C LYS A 251 -5.21 5.38 15.57
N CYS A 252 -5.24 6.66 15.22
CA CYS A 252 -5.16 7.80 16.15
C CYS A 252 -6.36 7.91 17.12
N LEU A 253 -6.38 7.04 18.13
CA LEU A 253 -7.39 6.99 19.19
C LEU A 253 -6.76 6.96 20.59
N PRO A 254 -7.50 7.39 21.63
CA PRO A 254 -7.02 7.35 23.00
C PRO A 254 -6.49 5.98 23.42
N LYS A 255 -5.32 5.97 24.08
CA LYS A 255 -4.64 4.77 24.61
C LYS A 255 -4.21 3.75 23.54
N ARG A 256 -4.27 4.10 22.24
CA ARG A 256 -3.76 3.28 21.14
C ARG A 256 -2.31 3.61 20.83
N LYS A 257 -1.62 2.66 20.18
CA LYS A 257 -0.21 2.79 19.79
C LYS A 257 -0.14 3.20 18.32
N PHE A 258 -0.58 4.43 18.03
CA PHE A 258 -0.73 4.95 16.67
C PHE A 258 0.50 5.69 16.13
N LEU A 259 1.40 6.09 17.03
CA LEU A 259 2.58 6.89 16.71
C LEU A 259 3.85 6.24 17.29
N GLN A 260 4.95 6.29 16.55
CA GLN A 260 6.26 5.90 17.04
C GLN A 260 7.35 6.81 16.46
N ILE A 261 8.25 7.30 17.32
CA ILE A 261 9.45 8.04 16.91
C ILE A 261 10.60 7.05 16.71
N LEU A 262 11.32 7.19 15.59
CA LEU A 262 12.45 6.37 15.21
C LEU A 262 13.66 7.26 14.93
N ASP A 263 14.84 6.79 15.35
CA ASP A 263 16.12 7.30 14.89
C ASP A 263 16.48 6.56 13.60
N ILE A 264 16.53 7.31 12.49
CA ILE A 264 16.93 6.79 11.19
C ILE A 264 18.23 7.48 10.77
N ASP A 265 19.19 6.65 10.36
CA ASP A 265 20.46 7.09 9.80
C ASP A 265 20.20 7.87 8.52
N HIS A 266 20.90 8.97 8.36
CA HIS A 266 20.68 9.94 7.29
C HIS A 266 22.02 10.57 6.92
N ASP A 267 22.11 11.10 5.71
CA ASP A 267 23.29 11.82 5.25
C ASP A 267 23.21 13.27 5.75
N ALA A 268 24.07 13.62 6.72
CA ALA A 268 24.08 14.94 7.34
C ALA A 268 24.49 16.06 6.37
N GLU A 269 25.13 15.74 5.25
CA GLU A 269 25.50 16.69 4.20
C GLU A 269 24.31 16.98 3.26
N LYS A 270 23.24 16.18 3.32
CA LYS A 270 22.03 16.38 2.53
C LYS A 270 21.02 17.25 3.28
N PRO A 271 20.36 18.19 2.60
CA PRO A 271 19.34 19.01 3.22
C PRO A 271 18.13 18.17 3.64
N LEU A 272 17.52 18.56 4.75
CA LEU A 272 16.23 18.06 5.22
C LEU A 272 15.09 18.70 4.41
N ALA A 273 15.06 18.40 3.12
CA ALA A 273 14.04 18.83 2.17
C ALA A 273 13.70 17.67 1.22
N LEU A 274 12.57 17.75 0.52
CA LEU A 274 12.15 16.71 -0.42
C LEU A 274 12.80 16.89 -1.78
N PHE A 275 13.31 15.77 -2.31
CA PHE A 275 13.81 15.66 -3.66
C PHE A 275 13.09 14.51 -4.37
N TYR A 276 12.75 14.71 -5.64
CA TYR A 276 12.34 13.62 -6.50
C TYR A 276 13.49 12.61 -6.65
N ASP A 277 13.13 11.34 -6.77
CA ASP A 277 14.09 10.28 -7.07
C ASP A 277 14.30 10.13 -8.57
N LEU A 278 15.54 10.29 -9.05
CA LEU A 278 15.85 10.30 -10.48
C LEU A 278 15.54 8.97 -11.17
N GLU A 279 15.82 7.85 -10.49
CA GLU A 279 15.56 6.51 -11.04
C GLU A 279 14.05 6.29 -11.16
N TRP A 280 13.28 6.66 -10.13
CA TRP A 280 11.82 6.60 -10.15
C TRP A 280 11.21 7.47 -11.25
N LEU A 281 11.62 8.74 -11.38
CA LEU A 281 11.14 9.62 -12.45
C LEU A 281 11.39 8.99 -13.82
N THR A 282 12.57 8.41 -14.01
CA THR A 282 12.94 7.78 -15.28
C THR A 282 12.10 6.52 -15.54
N ILE A 283 11.85 5.68 -14.54
CA ILE A 283 10.94 4.53 -14.66
C ILE A 283 9.53 5.00 -15.04
N VAL A 284 8.99 6.03 -14.38
CA VAL A 284 7.66 6.57 -14.67
C VAL A 284 7.58 7.08 -16.10
N HIS A 285 8.60 7.78 -16.58
CA HIS A 285 8.69 8.24 -17.96
C HIS A 285 8.73 7.06 -18.96
N LEU A 286 9.64 6.11 -18.77
CA LEU A 286 9.81 4.98 -19.69
C LEU A 286 8.58 4.06 -19.75
N THR A 287 7.83 3.98 -18.66
CA THR A 287 6.62 3.16 -18.56
C THR A 287 5.32 3.96 -18.74
N ASN A 288 5.39 5.18 -19.30
CA ASN A 288 4.19 5.99 -19.53
C ASN A 288 3.19 5.28 -20.45
N HIS A 289 3.67 4.65 -21.52
CA HIS A 289 2.86 3.90 -22.47
C HIS A 289 2.11 2.70 -21.88
N LEU A 290 2.47 2.25 -20.67
CA LEU A 290 1.76 1.17 -19.95
C LEU A 290 0.58 1.69 -19.12
N LEU A 291 0.43 3.00 -18.96
CA LEU A 291 -0.71 3.60 -18.29
C LEU A 291 -2.00 3.29 -19.04
N SER A 292 -3.01 2.80 -18.32
CA SER A 292 -4.33 2.50 -18.86
C SER A 292 -5.39 3.13 -17.98
N VAL A 293 -6.36 3.80 -18.62
CA VAL A 293 -7.57 4.35 -17.98
C VAL A 293 -8.82 3.53 -18.34
N LYS A 294 -8.63 2.32 -18.85
CA LYS A 294 -9.71 1.41 -19.24
C LYS A 294 -10.04 0.44 -18.11
N ARG A 295 -11.32 0.07 -18.01
CA ARG A 295 -11.79 -0.95 -17.04
C ARG A 295 -11.31 -2.37 -17.35
N GLY A 296 -10.91 -2.63 -18.60
CA GLY A 296 -10.44 -3.94 -19.05
C GLY A 296 -9.12 -4.36 -18.39
N LEU A 297 -8.83 -5.66 -18.49
CA LEU A 297 -7.57 -6.22 -18.01
C LEU A 297 -6.40 -5.63 -18.82
N THR A 298 -5.38 -5.19 -18.11
CA THR A 298 -4.12 -4.63 -18.62
C THR A 298 -2.99 -5.46 -18.03
N TYR A 299 -2.20 -6.10 -18.89
CA TYR A 299 -1.08 -6.94 -18.48
C TYR A 299 0.21 -6.12 -18.57
N MET A 300 1.08 -6.31 -17.58
CA MET A 300 2.42 -5.72 -17.62
C MET A 300 3.36 -6.62 -18.41
N PRO A 301 4.31 -6.05 -19.17
CA PRO A 301 5.26 -6.84 -19.95
C PRO A 301 6.03 -7.85 -19.10
N GLY A 302 6.26 -9.04 -19.65
CA GLY A 302 6.99 -10.13 -18.99
C GLY A 302 8.14 -10.69 -19.82
N PRO A 303 8.93 -11.61 -19.26
CA PRO A 303 10.09 -12.21 -19.94
C PRO A 303 9.79 -12.96 -21.24
N SER A 304 8.51 -13.28 -21.50
CA SER A 304 8.05 -14.01 -22.69
C SER A 304 7.77 -13.11 -23.89
N ASP A 305 7.76 -11.78 -23.72
CA ASP A 305 7.28 -10.86 -24.74
C ASP A 305 8.43 -10.42 -25.66
N GLN A 306 8.12 -10.14 -26.94
CA GLN A 306 9.07 -9.56 -27.91
C GLN A 306 9.41 -8.09 -27.59
N GLU A 307 8.77 -7.52 -26.57
CA GLU A 307 8.85 -6.11 -26.17
C GLU A 307 9.72 -5.93 -24.90
N ARG A 308 10.15 -4.68 -24.64
CA ARG A 308 10.93 -4.35 -23.44
C ARG A 308 10.09 -4.59 -22.19
N TRP A 309 10.60 -5.41 -21.27
CA TRP A 309 9.97 -5.69 -19.98
C TRP A 309 10.81 -5.30 -18.76
N ILE A 310 12.10 -5.01 -18.96
CA ILE A 310 12.99 -4.43 -17.96
C ILE A 310 13.11 -2.94 -18.24
N PHE A 311 12.66 -2.12 -17.31
CA PHE A 311 12.71 -0.66 -17.38
C PHE A 311 13.63 -0.05 -16.34
N THR A 312 14.60 -0.82 -15.85
CA THR A 312 15.75 -0.27 -15.13
C THR A 312 16.42 0.80 -15.98
N PRO A 313 16.50 2.06 -15.51
CA PRO A 313 17.06 3.16 -16.29
C PRO A 313 18.56 3.03 -16.53
N THR A 314 18.98 3.27 -17.76
CA THR A 314 20.38 3.55 -18.12
C THR A 314 20.80 4.94 -17.63
N GLU A 315 22.12 5.20 -17.57
CA GLU A 315 22.63 6.52 -17.17
C GLU A 315 22.28 7.60 -18.19
N GLU A 316 22.20 7.26 -19.49
CA GLU A 316 21.74 8.16 -20.54
C GLU A 316 20.26 8.55 -20.38
N GLU A 317 19.40 7.57 -20.07
CA GLU A 317 17.98 7.82 -19.78
C GLU A 317 17.82 8.71 -18.53
N LYS A 318 18.58 8.43 -17.45
CA LYS A 318 18.60 9.28 -16.25
C LYS A 318 19.10 10.70 -16.55
N ALA A 319 20.17 10.85 -17.33
CA ALA A 319 20.70 12.15 -17.71
C ALA A 319 19.70 12.96 -18.54
N HIS A 320 18.94 12.30 -19.43
CA HIS A 320 17.86 12.93 -20.19
C HIS A 320 16.78 13.49 -19.27
N ILE A 321 16.32 12.71 -18.28
CA ILE A 321 15.31 13.15 -17.31
C ILE A 321 15.85 14.25 -16.41
N LEU A 322 17.07 14.13 -15.89
CA LEU A 322 17.69 15.17 -15.07
C LEU A 322 17.74 16.52 -15.82
N LYS A 323 18.04 16.49 -17.13
CA LYS A 323 18.02 17.69 -17.98
C LYS A 323 16.62 18.31 -18.10
N ARG A 324 15.55 17.50 -18.22
CA ARG A 324 14.16 17.98 -18.23
C ARG A 324 13.79 18.72 -16.93
N PHE A 325 14.40 18.32 -15.81
CA PHE A 325 14.24 18.98 -14.51
C PHE A 325 15.22 20.15 -14.30
N GLY A 326 16.10 20.43 -15.27
CA GLY A 326 17.06 21.53 -15.18
C GLY A 326 18.24 21.25 -14.24
N GLY A 327 18.51 19.98 -13.92
CA GLY A 327 19.57 19.58 -13.00
C GLY A 327 19.21 19.68 -11.52
N ASP A 328 18.02 20.17 -11.19
CA ASP A 328 17.52 20.28 -9.82
C ASP A 328 16.30 19.39 -9.62
N LEU A 329 16.42 18.46 -8.67
CA LEU A 329 15.36 17.52 -8.33
C LEU A 329 14.63 17.91 -7.05
N GLN A 330 14.91 19.08 -6.46
CA GLN A 330 14.16 19.54 -5.30
C GLN A 330 12.67 19.66 -5.66
N VAL A 331 11.81 19.09 -4.82
CA VAL A 331 10.36 19.17 -5.02
C VAL A 331 9.95 20.65 -4.87
N PRO A 332 9.35 21.28 -5.88
CA PRO A 332 9.00 22.70 -5.83
C PRO A 332 7.89 22.93 -4.81
N LEU A 333 7.96 24.01 -4.03
CA LEU A 333 6.91 24.42 -3.08
C LEU A 333 5.75 25.13 -3.81
N ASN A 334 5.04 24.39 -4.66
CA ASN A 334 4.03 24.91 -5.60
C ASN A 334 2.58 24.54 -5.22
N PHE A 335 2.29 24.38 -3.92
CA PHE A 335 0.92 24.12 -3.47
C PHE A 335 -0.06 25.17 -4.02
N SER A 336 -1.17 24.71 -4.58
CA SER A 336 -2.26 25.55 -5.08
C SER A 336 -3.61 24.94 -4.72
N ARG A 337 -4.54 25.76 -4.22
CA ARG A 337 -5.92 25.34 -3.97
C ARG A 337 -6.66 25.17 -5.30
N THR A 338 -7.19 23.98 -5.55
CA THR A 338 -8.01 23.61 -6.72
C THR A 338 -9.52 23.74 -6.46
N VAL A 339 -9.96 23.74 -5.20
CA VAL A 339 -11.38 23.88 -4.82
C VAL A 339 -11.53 24.77 -3.58
N GLU A 340 -12.75 25.25 -3.34
CA GLU A 340 -13.05 25.98 -2.10
C GLU A 340 -13.00 25.05 -0.88
N PRO A 341 -12.37 25.48 0.23
CA PRO A 341 -12.34 24.71 1.47
C PRO A 341 -13.71 24.69 2.15
N TYR A 342 -13.89 23.72 3.05
CA TYR A 342 -15.04 23.68 3.94
C TYR A 342 -15.11 24.96 4.78
N CYS A 343 -16.29 25.57 4.82
CA CYS A 343 -16.59 26.70 5.68
C CYS A 343 -17.75 26.29 6.62
N PRO A 344 -17.49 26.07 7.93
CA PRO A 344 -18.50 25.66 8.90
C PRO A 344 -19.68 26.63 9.00
N ASP A 345 -19.42 27.93 8.81
CA ASP A 345 -20.42 29.00 8.92
C ASP A 345 -21.25 29.21 7.65
N SER A 346 -20.88 28.55 6.54
CA SER A 346 -21.62 28.70 5.29
C SER A 346 -22.91 27.89 5.30
N SER A 347 -24.05 28.55 5.12
CA SER A 347 -25.36 27.94 5.01
C SER A 347 -25.63 27.33 3.63
N GLN A 348 -24.59 26.90 2.91
CA GLN A 348 -24.74 26.34 1.57
C GLN A 348 -25.52 25.01 1.62
N SER A 349 -26.83 25.13 1.39
CA SER A 349 -27.82 24.05 1.37
C SER A 349 -27.90 23.32 0.02
N HIS A 350 -27.08 23.72 -0.95
CA HIS A 350 -27.10 23.12 -2.29
C HIS A 350 -26.03 22.04 -2.42
N TYR A 351 -26.48 20.78 -2.39
CA TYR A 351 -25.65 19.63 -2.75
C TYR A 351 -25.28 19.74 -4.24
N THR A 352 -24.03 20.14 -4.50
CA THR A 352 -23.43 20.08 -5.83
C THR A 352 -22.59 18.81 -5.92
N PRO A 353 -22.82 17.94 -6.91
CA PRO A 353 -21.97 16.78 -7.13
C PRO A 353 -20.51 17.19 -7.35
N ALA A 354 -19.57 16.36 -6.87
CA ALA A 354 -18.16 16.54 -7.16
C ALA A 354 -17.93 16.51 -8.68
N SER A 355 -17.09 17.42 -9.16
CA SER A 355 -16.63 17.48 -10.55
C SER A 355 -15.15 17.15 -10.63
N VAL A 356 -14.70 16.62 -11.76
CA VAL A 356 -13.29 16.30 -11.97
C VAL A 356 -12.49 17.61 -11.94
N GLN A 357 -11.40 17.62 -11.19
CA GLN A 357 -10.46 18.73 -11.11
C GLN A 357 -9.11 18.26 -11.64
N LEU A 358 -8.40 19.12 -12.36
CA LEU A 358 -7.01 18.87 -12.75
C LEU A 358 -6.11 19.75 -11.87
N SER A 359 -5.06 19.16 -11.30
CA SER A 359 -4.12 19.88 -10.46
C SER A 359 -3.08 20.61 -11.31
N PRO A 360 -2.87 21.93 -11.12
CA PRO A 360 -1.76 22.65 -11.74
C PRO A 360 -0.39 22.03 -11.42
N GLN A 361 -0.24 21.43 -10.24
CA GLN A 361 0.99 20.74 -9.84
C GLN A 361 1.23 19.50 -10.70
N THR A 362 0.20 18.67 -10.87
CA THR A 362 0.27 17.42 -11.65
C THR A 362 0.44 17.72 -13.13
N MET A 363 -0.29 18.71 -13.68
CA MET A 363 -0.11 19.13 -15.08
C MET A 363 1.33 19.59 -15.35
N ALA A 364 1.89 20.45 -14.49
CA ALA A 364 3.27 20.91 -14.63
C ALA A 364 4.28 19.76 -14.48
N PHE A 365 4.02 18.81 -13.57
CA PHE A 365 4.85 17.61 -13.42
C PHE A 365 4.80 16.73 -14.67
N CYS A 366 3.60 16.46 -15.20
CA CYS A 366 3.38 15.67 -16.41
C CYS A 366 4.04 16.29 -17.64
N GLU A 367 3.90 17.59 -17.86
CA GLU A 367 4.58 18.32 -18.94
C GLU A 367 6.11 18.19 -18.81
N ARG A 368 6.63 18.44 -17.60
CA ARG A 368 8.07 18.43 -17.33
C ARG A 368 8.68 17.04 -17.45
N LEU A 369 8.00 16.00 -16.97
CA LEU A 369 8.47 14.62 -17.07
C LEU A 369 8.19 14.01 -18.45
N GLY A 370 7.18 14.51 -19.17
CA GLY A 370 6.74 13.96 -20.45
C GLY A 370 5.91 12.68 -20.26
N VAL A 371 4.93 12.74 -19.37
CA VAL A 371 3.99 11.64 -19.07
C VAL A 371 2.55 12.14 -19.12
N ASP A 372 1.59 11.23 -19.24
CA ASP A 372 0.17 11.58 -19.31
C ASP A 372 -0.46 11.70 -17.92
N ASP A 373 -1.43 12.60 -17.75
CA ASP A 373 -2.29 12.64 -16.57
C ASP A 373 -3.47 11.68 -16.75
N PRO A 374 -3.63 10.63 -15.91
CA PRO A 374 -4.75 9.69 -16.00
C PRO A 374 -6.13 10.37 -15.95
N LEU A 375 -6.30 11.44 -15.17
CA LEU A 375 -7.57 12.16 -15.09
C LEU A 375 -7.85 12.94 -16.39
N ASP A 376 -6.83 13.55 -16.98
CA ASP A 376 -6.97 14.25 -18.27
C ASP A 376 -7.33 13.25 -19.40
N LEU A 377 -6.66 12.09 -19.44
CA LEU A 377 -7.00 11.01 -20.37
C LEU A 377 -8.47 10.55 -20.22
N LEU A 378 -8.98 10.44 -18.99
CA LEU A 378 -10.37 10.09 -18.71
C LEU A 378 -11.37 11.15 -19.20
N LEU A 379 -11.00 12.43 -19.16
CA LEU A 379 -11.82 13.53 -19.68
C LEU A 379 -11.85 13.50 -21.21
N GLN A 380 -10.69 13.37 -21.86
CA GLN A 380 -10.58 13.31 -23.32
C GLN A 380 -11.31 12.12 -23.93
N GLY A 381 -11.19 10.93 -23.31
CA GLY A 381 -11.89 9.72 -23.74
C GLY A 381 -13.42 9.81 -23.64
N SER A 382 -13.95 10.75 -22.85
CA SER A 382 -15.39 10.98 -22.73
C SER A 382 -15.93 11.89 -23.82
N SER A 383 -15.13 12.85 -24.30
CA SER A 383 -15.51 13.79 -25.36
C SER A 383 -15.59 13.13 -26.75
N GLN A 384 -14.86 12.04 -26.99
CA GLN A 384 -14.96 11.29 -28.25
C GLN A 384 -16.22 10.42 -28.38
N ASN A 385 -16.99 10.23 -27.29
CA ASN A 385 -18.26 9.51 -27.32
C ASN A 385 -19.49 10.42 -27.50
N THR A 386 -19.30 11.73 -27.72
CA THR A 386 -20.38 12.68 -28.03
C THR A 386 -20.27 13.21 -29.46
N THR A 387 -20.54 12.36 -30.46
CA THR A 387 -20.99 12.82 -31.77
C THR A 387 -22.49 13.12 -31.73
N PRO A 388 -22.97 14.27 -32.22
CA PRO A 388 -24.40 14.53 -32.35
C PRO A 388 -24.93 13.81 -33.60
N SER A 389 -25.36 12.56 -33.42
CA SER A 389 -25.98 11.78 -34.50
C SER A 389 -27.47 12.12 -34.59
N SER A 390 -27.80 13.07 -35.45
CA SER A 390 -29.14 13.32 -35.96
C SER A 390 -29.68 12.08 -36.69
N ARG A 391 -30.81 11.55 -36.18
CA ARG A 391 -31.88 10.74 -36.81
C ARG A 391 -31.49 9.72 -37.91
N THR A 392 -31.85 8.45 -37.68
CA THR A 392 -32.98 7.77 -38.38
C THR A 392 -33.41 6.50 -37.64
N HIS A 393 -34.73 6.30 -37.56
CA HIS A 393 -35.39 5.10 -37.06
C HIS A 393 -35.01 3.85 -37.86
N ALA A 394 -34.71 2.75 -37.16
CA ALA A 394 -35.03 1.40 -37.61
C ALA A 394 -35.20 0.51 -36.38
N THR A 395 -36.40 -0.03 -36.25
CA THR A 395 -36.77 -1.12 -35.34
C THR A 395 -36.04 -2.38 -35.74
N ASP A 396 -35.44 -3.11 -34.79
CA ASP A 396 -35.40 -4.56 -34.88
C ASP A 396 -35.30 -5.22 -33.51
N THR A 397 -35.97 -6.36 -33.44
CA THR A 397 -36.39 -7.07 -32.23
C THR A 397 -35.64 -8.41 -32.13
N THR A 398 -35.37 -8.81 -30.87
CA THR A 398 -35.14 -10.19 -30.38
C THR A 398 -33.78 -10.87 -30.60
N GLY A 399 -33.26 -11.45 -29.50
CA GLY A 399 -32.11 -12.35 -29.47
C GLY A 399 -31.55 -12.55 -28.05
N ASP A 400 -32.36 -13.12 -27.16
CA ASP A 400 -32.01 -13.55 -25.79
C ASP A 400 -31.17 -14.84 -25.81
N LEU A 401 -30.02 -14.86 -25.13
CA LEU A 401 -29.33 -16.08 -24.68
C LEU A 401 -28.52 -15.84 -23.38
N SER A 402 -29.19 -16.10 -22.26
CA SER A 402 -28.73 -16.79 -21.04
C SER A 402 -27.28 -16.59 -20.54
N GLN A 403 -27.16 -15.80 -19.48
CA GLN A 403 -26.04 -15.80 -18.53
C GLN A 403 -26.07 -17.07 -17.66
N ALA A 404 -24.94 -17.78 -17.58
CA ALA A 404 -24.68 -18.75 -16.51
C ALA A 404 -23.92 -18.05 -15.38
N SER A 405 -24.60 -17.91 -14.25
CA SER A 405 -24.10 -17.37 -12.99
C SER A 405 -23.21 -18.39 -12.28
N ILE A 406 -21.93 -18.06 -12.13
CA ILE A 406 -21.01 -18.77 -11.23
C ILE A 406 -21.00 -18.00 -9.91
N THR A 407 -21.55 -18.62 -8.87
CA THR A 407 -21.49 -18.13 -7.49
C THR A 407 -20.05 -18.26 -6.99
N ALA A 408 -19.41 -17.13 -6.70
CA ALA A 408 -18.14 -17.07 -5.99
C ALA A 408 -18.39 -16.51 -4.59
N ASP A 409 -17.87 -17.23 -3.60
CA ASP A 409 -17.98 -16.96 -2.17
C ASP A 409 -17.58 -15.52 -1.79
N GLU A 410 -18.51 -14.81 -1.17
CA GLU A 410 -18.24 -13.57 -0.44
C GLU A 410 -17.72 -13.90 0.95
N SER A 411 -16.41 -13.77 1.17
CA SER A 411 -15.85 -13.41 2.48
C SER A 411 -15.59 -11.90 2.51
N SER A 412 -16.67 -11.12 2.49
CA SER A 412 -16.60 -9.71 2.81
C SER A 412 -16.31 -9.56 4.31
N PHE A 413 -15.12 -9.06 4.63
CA PHE A 413 -14.85 -8.47 5.95
C PHE A 413 -15.84 -7.32 6.17
N LEU A 414 -16.93 -7.61 6.87
CA LEU A 414 -17.77 -6.60 7.49
C LEU A 414 -16.96 -6.01 8.63
N ASP A 415 -16.50 -4.77 8.44
CA ASP A 415 -15.91 -3.94 9.48
C ASP A 415 -16.99 -3.56 10.50
N THR A 416 -17.23 -4.47 11.45
CA THR A 416 -18.02 -4.19 12.65
C THR A 416 -17.10 -3.63 13.73
N SER A 417 -16.78 -2.35 13.62
CA SER A 417 -16.29 -1.59 14.76
C SER A 417 -17.42 -1.44 15.77
N SER A 418 -17.52 -2.36 16.73
CA SER A 418 -18.26 -2.12 17.96
C SER A 418 -17.54 -1.02 18.75
N GLU A 419 -18.08 0.19 18.71
CA GLU A 419 -17.63 1.28 19.58
C GLU A 419 -18.42 1.25 20.88
N ASP A 420 -17.71 1.04 22.00
CA ASP A 420 -18.21 1.30 23.35
C ASP A 420 -18.34 2.81 23.56
N THR A 421 -19.57 3.31 23.49
CA THR A 421 -19.90 4.68 23.91
C THR A 421 -19.95 4.74 25.44
N SER A 422 -18.97 5.38 26.08
CA SER A 422 -19.09 5.83 27.47
C SER A 422 -19.14 7.35 27.54
N ARG A 423 -20.23 7.86 28.13
CA ARG A 423 -20.54 9.27 28.33
C ARG A 423 -19.52 9.92 29.26
N CYS A 424 -19.03 11.09 28.88
CA CYS A 424 -18.16 11.94 29.67
C CYS A 424 -18.99 12.67 30.75
N THR A 425 -18.70 12.41 32.03
CA THR A 425 -19.05 13.28 33.16
C THR A 425 -17.76 13.73 33.85
N GLN A 426 -17.73 15.01 34.18
CA GLN A 426 -16.60 15.72 34.78
C GLN A 426 -16.20 15.15 36.14
N SER A 427 -14.89 15.03 36.42
CA SER A 427 -14.32 15.24 37.77
C SER A 427 -12.79 15.01 37.82
N SER A 428 -12.10 16.09 38.16
CA SER A 428 -10.92 16.25 39.04
C SER A 428 -9.64 15.41 38.91
N THR A 429 -8.56 16.19 38.91
CA THR A 429 -7.13 15.91 39.00
C THR A 429 -6.69 14.88 40.05
N ARG A 430 -5.83 13.94 39.63
CA ARG A 430 -4.75 13.40 40.47
C ARG A 430 -3.61 12.83 39.62
N SER A 431 -2.42 13.38 39.79
CA SER A 431 -1.15 13.01 39.15
C SER A 431 -0.53 11.76 39.81
N LEU A 432 -0.12 10.77 39.01
CA LEU A 432 0.82 9.72 39.40
C LEU A 432 1.79 9.41 38.23
N PRO A 433 3.04 9.02 38.50
CA PRO A 433 4.15 9.15 37.55
C PRO A 433 4.22 7.96 36.57
N LEU A 434 4.41 8.25 35.27
CA LEU A 434 4.72 7.24 34.27
C LEU A 434 6.24 6.95 34.26
N LYS A 435 6.57 5.67 34.40
CA LYS A 435 7.94 5.14 34.31
C LYS A 435 8.44 5.17 32.86
N ARG A 436 9.69 5.64 32.71
CA ARG A 436 10.57 5.55 31.53
C ARG A 436 10.52 4.15 30.88
N LEU A 437 10.27 4.08 29.57
CA LEU A 437 10.50 2.88 28.76
C LEU A 437 11.24 3.25 27.47
N SER A 438 12.56 3.39 27.56
CA SER A 438 13.43 3.26 26.39
C SER A 438 13.55 1.77 26.06
N MET A 439 12.81 1.29 25.05
CA MET A 439 12.96 -0.09 24.56
C MET A 439 13.84 -0.07 23.31
N SER A 440 15.11 -0.39 23.49
CA SER A 440 15.99 -0.80 22.39
C SER A 440 15.48 -2.12 21.79
N LEU A 441 15.51 -2.23 20.46
CA LEU A 441 15.19 -3.47 19.75
C LEU A 441 16.15 -4.59 20.20
N PRO A 442 15.68 -5.83 20.41
CA PRO A 442 16.55 -6.93 20.83
C PRO A 442 17.54 -7.29 19.71
N LEU A 443 18.81 -7.50 20.07
CA LEU A 443 19.80 -8.06 19.15
C LEU A 443 19.47 -9.52 18.79
N PRO A 444 19.80 -9.96 17.57
CA PRO A 444 19.52 -11.32 17.10
C PRO A 444 20.30 -12.36 17.91
N LYS A 445 19.60 -13.40 18.37
CA LYS A 445 20.23 -14.63 18.87
C LYS A 445 20.62 -15.48 17.66
N LEU A 446 21.92 -15.54 17.38
CA LEU A 446 22.48 -16.57 16.51
C LEU A 446 22.48 -17.89 17.29
N SER A 447 21.63 -18.84 16.91
CA SER A 447 21.71 -20.22 17.37
C SER A 447 22.63 -20.98 16.42
N LEU A 448 23.80 -21.36 16.91
CA LEU A 448 24.63 -22.42 16.32
C LEU A 448 24.59 -23.66 17.24
N PRO A 449 24.79 -24.87 16.67
CA PRO A 449 24.34 -26.12 17.25
C PRO A 449 25.14 -26.57 18.48
N ASP A 450 24.44 -27.35 19.29
CA ASP A 450 24.84 -27.98 20.54
C ASP A 450 25.88 -29.09 20.29
N GLU A 451 27.08 -28.95 20.86
CA GLU A 451 27.99 -30.08 21.11
C GLU A 451 28.41 -30.06 22.58
N GLY A 452 27.98 -31.07 23.35
CA GLY A 452 28.74 -31.59 24.48
C GLY A 452 29.74 -32.62 23.94
N SER A 453 30.90 -32.86 24.55
CA SER A 453 31.43 -32.47 25.84
C SER A 453 32.89 -32.89 25.91
N GLU A 454 33.68 -32.12 26.67
CA GLU A 454 34.90 -32.50 27.40
C GLU A 454 36.27 -32.29 26.72
N ASP A 455 36.99 -31.33 27.32
CA ASP A 455 38.37 -31.43 27.83
C ASP A 455 39.55 -30.72 27.15
N PHE A 456 40.11 -29.81 27.99
CA PHE A 456 41.50 -29.35 28.13
C PHE A 456 42.12 -28.27 27.22
N LEU A 457 42.65 -27.26 27.93
CA LEU A 457 43.38 -26.03 27.59
C LEU A 457 44.82 -26.29 27.06
N PRO A 458 45.64 -25.25 26.70
CA PRO A 458 45.41 -24.09 25.82
C PRO A 458 46.65 -23.74 24.92
N LEU A 459 46.51 -22.64 24.17
CA LEU A 459 47.57 -21.75 23.58
C LEU A 459 48.33 -22.23 22.33
N THR A 460 48.14 -21.54 21.20
CA THR A 460 49.11 -20.65 20.52
C THR A 460 48.72 -20.40 19.05
N GLU A 461 48.66 -19.12 18.66
CA GLU A 461 48.80 -18.66 17.27
C GLU A 461 50.29 -18.69 16.85
N PRO A 462 50.70 -18.29 15.63
CA PRO A 462 50.10 -18.45 14.29
C PRO A 462 51.17 -18.93 13.27
N VAL A 463 50.81 -19.47 12.09
CA VAL A 463 51.74 -19.48 10.93
C VAL A 463 50.99 -19.36 9.60
N GLU A 464 51.34 -18.30 8.87
CA GLU A 464 51.13 -18.07 7.43
C GLU A 464 51.86 -19.11 6.56
N THR A 465 51.25 -19.55 5.45
CA THR A 465 51.86 -19.65 4.10
C THR A 465 50.83 -20.34 3.19
N SER A 466 50.31 -19.71 2.14
CA SER A 466 50.90 -19.45 0.81
C SER A 466 51.13 -20.70 -0.03
N GLN A 467 50.82 -20.54 -1.33
CA GLN A 467 51.12 -21.35 -2.50
C GLN A 467 50.04 -22.36 -2.91
N GLU A 468 49.27 -22.07 -3.95
CA GLU A 468 49.60 -21.98 -5.39
C GLU A 468 49.65 -23.34 -6.11
N LEU A 469 48.79 -23.40 -7.13
CA LEU A 469 49.06 -23.84 -8.49
C LEU A 469 48.84 -25.31 -8.92
N LYS A 470 48.22 -25.35 -10.12
CA LYS A 470 48.29 -26.33 -11.22
C LYS A 470 47.29 -27.49 -11.17
N SER A 471 46.25 -27.50 -12.02
CA SER A 471 46.19 -27.58 -13.50
C SER A 471 46.36 -28.99 -14.05
N ALA A 472 45.39 -29.38 -14.89
CA ALA A 472 45.40 -30.34 -16.02
C ALA A 472 44.16 -31.26 -15.92
N ASN A 473 43.16 -31.11 -16.79
CA ASN A 473 43.04 -31.55 -18.19
C ASN A 473 42.77 -33.04 -18.36
N GLU A 474 42.01 -33.33 -19.44
CA GLU A 474 41.68 -34.63 -20.07
C GLU A 474 40.38 -35.27 -19.55
N SER A 475 39.24 -35.28 -20.27
CA SER A 475 38.86 -35.72 -21.63
C SER A 475 38.30 -37.14 -21.65
N GLU A 476 37.06 -37.24 -22.16
CA GLU A 476 36.39 -38.35 -22.88
C GLU A 476 36.40 -39.76 -22.24
N ASP A 477 35.23 -40.38 -22.05
CA ASP A 477 34.63 -41.27 -23.06
C ASP A 477 33.33 -41.93 -22.55
N SER A 478 32.75 -42.75 -23.42
CA SER A 478 31.34 -43.02 -23.62
C SER A 478 30.81 -44.39 -23.10
N ALA A 479 29.47 -44.50 -23.12
CA ALA A 479 28.65 -45.68 -23.46
C ALA A 479 28.06 -46.62 -22.36
N ASN A 480 26.72 -46.63 -22.40
CA ASN A 480 25.77 -47.76 -22.48
C ASN A 480 25.49 -48.71 -21.30
N HIS A 481 24.18 -48.78 -20.94
CA HIS A 481 23.41 -50.03 -20.98
C HIS A 481 21.89 -49.80 -21.20
N ASN A 482 21.39 -50.24 -22.38
CA ASN A 482 20.23 -51.14 -22.66
C ASN A 482 19.17 -51.36 -21.54
N SER A 483 17.85 -51.56 -21.75
CA SER A 483 17.07 -52.09 -22.88
C SER A 483 15.57 -52.24 -22.51
N THR A 484 14.65 -51.71 -23.35
CA THR A 484 13.60 -52.49 -24.09
C THR A 484 12.21 -52.77 -23.46
N TYR A 485 11.18 -52.07 -24.03
CA TYR A 485 9.87 -52.51 -24.63
C TYR A 485 8.94 -53.50 -23.87
N LEU A 486 7.59 -53.60 -24.01
CA LEU A 486 6.53 -52.99 -24.83
C LEU A 486 5.15 -53.29 -24.18
N THR A 487 4.21 -52.37 -24.45
CA THR A 487 2.73 -52.42 -24.59
C THR A 487 1.94 -53.74 -24.46
N GLU A 488 0.70 -53.65 -23.94
CA GLU A 488 -0.52 -53.92 -24.72
C GLU A 488 -1.81 -53.45 -24.02
N SER A 489 -2.83 -53.18 -24.84
CA SER A 489 -4.13 -52.59 -24.49
C SER A 489 -5.24 -53.27 -25.30
N THR A 490 -6.38 -53.63 -24.67
CA THR A 490 -7.77 -53.78 -25.19
C THR A 490 -8.59 -54.55 -24.12
N SER A 491 -9.92 -54.48 -23.93
CA SER A 491 -11.09 -53.97 -24.66
C SER A 491 -12.34 -53.94 -23.74
N THR A 492 -13.33 -53.14 -24.16
CA THR A 492 -14.77 -52.97 -23.83
C THR A 492 -15.65 -54.14 -23.34
N SER A 493 -16.66 -53.83 -22.50
CA SER A 493 -18.06 -54.33 -22.61
C SER A 493 -19.11 -53.50 -21.80
N GLN A 494 -20.25 -53.24 -22.46
CA GLN A 494 -21.60 -52.75 -22.02
C GLN A 494 -22.29 -53.72 -21.03
N ALA A 495 -23.43 -53.52 -20.32
CA ALA A 495 -24.41 -52.47 -20.01
C ALA A 495 -25.29 -52.96 -18.82
N ASP A 496 -26.23 -52.11 -18.37
CA ASP A 496 -27.50 -52.38 -17.66
C ASP A 496 -27.65 -52.10 -16.13
N ASP A 497 -28.78 -51.42 -15.88
CA ASP A 497 -29.33 -50.80 -14.68
C ASP A 497 -29.68 -51.76 -13.52
N CYS A 498 -29.55 -51.27 -12.28
CA CYS A 498 -30.53 -51.54 -11.23
C CYS A 498 -30.45 -50.49 -10.08
N GLU A 499 -31.60 -49.93 -9.73
CA GLU A 499 -31.82 -48.96 -8.65
C GLU A 499 -31.41 -49.46 -7.26
N SER A 500 -30.81 -48.59 -6.44
CA SER A 500 -31.06 -48.58 -4.99
C SER A 500 -30.83 -47.20 -4.38
N GLN A 501 -31.88 -46.67 -3.74
CA GLN A 501 -31.93 -45.39 -3.05
C GLN A 501 -31.18 -45.43 -1.71
N LEU A 502 -30.30 -44.45 -1.46
CA LEU A 502 -29.83 -44.08 -0.11
C LEU A 502 -29.64 -42.55 0.03
N PRO A 503 -29.79 -41.98 1.24
CA PRO A 503 -30.58 -40.76 1.45
C PRO A 503 -29.81 -39.44 1.38
N GLN A 504 -30.48 -38.41 0.82
CA GLN A 504 -30.07 -37.01 0.88
C GLN A 504 -29.99 -36.52 2.33
N LYS A 505 -28.77 -36.23 2.81
CA LYS A 505 -28.55 -35.50 4.06
C LYS A 505 -28.98 -34.04 3.88
N LYS A 506 -30.14 -33.69 4.43
CA LYS A 506 -30.59 -32.30 4.61
C LYS A 506 -29.66 -31.61 5.60
N PHE A 507 -28.87 -30.63 5.13
CA PHE A 507 -28.15 -29.72 6.01
C PHE A 507 -29.16 -28.78 6.71
N LYS A 508 -29.50 -29.08 7.97
CA LYS A 508 -30.21 -28.14 8.85
C LYS A 508 -29.23 -27.07 9.31
N ARG A 509 -29.45 -25.82 8.89
CA ARG A 509 -28.82 -24.64 9.51
C ARG A 509 -29.34 -24.51 10.95
N ARG A 510 -28.50 -24.81 11.95
CA ARG A 510 -28.73 -24.37 13.33
C ARG A 510 -28.76 -22.82 13.28
N ASN A 511 -29.82 -22.23 13.81
CA ASN A 511 -30.11 -20.78 13.98
C ASN A 511 -31.26 -20.19 13.14
N GLN A 512 -32.00 -20.99 12.37
CA GLN A 512 -33.23 -20.50 11.70
C GLN A 512 -34.39 -20.20 12.67
N ALA A 513 -34.33 -20.69 13.92
CA ALA A 513 -35.38 -20.49 14.93
C ALA A 513 -35.22 -19.23 15.80
N ILE A 514 -34.25 -18.36 15.49
CA ILE A 514 -33.99 -17.12 16.27
C ILE A 514 -34.65 -15.89 15.62
N TYR A 515 -35.16 -16.00 14.40
CA TYR A 515 -35.69 -14.85 13.62
C TYR A 515 -37.20 -14.88 13.36
N ASN A 516 -37.94 -15.84 13.90
CA ASN A 516 -39.39 -15.89 13.80
C ASN A 516 -40.01 -15.89 15.20
N ASN A 517 -40.03 -14.73 15.85
CA ASN A 517 -41.04 -14.37 16.84
C ASN A 517 -41.20 -12.84 16.74
N GLU A 518 -42.17 -12.43 15.93
CA GLU A 518 -42.95 -11.22 16.17
C GLU A 518 -43.81 -11.51 17.41
N ASP A 519 -43.76 -10.63 18.41
CA ASP A 519 -44.93 -10.15 19.15
C ASP A 519 -44.50 -9.15 20.26
N ASP A 520 -45.19 -8.00 20.23
CA ASP A 520 -45.27 -6.82 21.10
C ASP A 520 -44.14 -5.76 21.12
#